data_AF-A0A7L2QGH4-F1
#
_entry.id   AF-A0A7L2QGH4-F1
#
_cell.length_a   1.000
_cell.length_b   1.000
_cell.length_c   1.000
_cell.angle_alpha   90.00
_cell.angle_beta   90.00
_cell.angle_gamma   90.00
#
_symmetry.space_group_name_H-M   'P 1'
#
loop_
_entity.id
_entity.type
_entity.pdbx_description
1 polymer ?
#
loop_
_entity_poly.entity_id
_entity_poly.type
_entity_poly.pdbx_seq_one_letter_code
_entity_poly.pdbx_strand_id
1 'polypeptide(L)'
;QMVLIPAGVFTMGTQEPQIQQDGEGPARRVHLGSFYMDQYEVSNLDFESFVNSTGYITEAEKFGDSFVFEGMLSEAVKADIHQAVAAAPWWLPVKGASWRHPEGPDSSISSRMDHPVLHVSWNDAVAFCRWAGKRLPTEAEWEYGCRGGLEN
;
A
#
# COMPACT_ATOMS: atom_id res chain seq x y z
N GLN A 1 14.58 2.10 5.99
CA GLN A 1 15.72 1.27 6.43
C GLN A 1 15.39 -0.18 6.15
N MET A 2 16.32 -0.98 5.63
CA MET A 2 16.07 -2.40 5.34
C MET A 2 16.69 -3.33 6.37
N VAL A 3 16.11 -4.52 6.53
CA VAL A 3 16.66 -5.65 7.30
C VAL A 3 16.93 -6.82 6.38
N LEU A 4 18.00 -7.56 6.67
CA LEU A 4 18.29 -8.83 6.00
C LEU A 4 17.36 -9.90 6.58
N ILE A 5 16.49 -10.44 5.74
CA ILE A 5 15.69 -11.62 6.04
C ILE A 5 16.52 -12.86 5.65
N PRO A 6 16.80 -13.79 6.58
CA PRO A 6 17.63 -14.96 6.30
C PRO A 6 16.93 -15.90 5.31
N ALA A 7 17.71 -16.69 4.57
CA ALA A 7 17.15 -17.76 3.74
C ALA A 7 16.46 -18.79 4.63
N GLY A 8 15.38 -19.41 4.13
CA GLY A 8 14.64 -20.36 4.94
C GLY A 8 13.52 -21.08 4.20
N VAL A 9 12.89 -21.98 4.94
CA VAL A 9 11.70 -22.70 4.51
C VAL A 9 10.63 -22.48 5.55
N PHE A 10 9.44 -22.06 5.13
CA PHE A 10 8.32 -21.82 6.03
C PHE A 10 7.02 -22.39 5.48
N THR A 11 6.01 -22.43 6.33
CA THR A 11 4.65 -22.79 5.97
C THR A 11 3.89 -21.52 5.58
N MET A 12 3.64 -21.34 4.29
CA MET A 12 2.84 -20.25 3.74
C MET A 12 1.35 -20.63 3.75
N GLY A 13 0.48 -19.68 4.09
CA GLY A 13 -0.95 -19.90 4.24
C GLY A 13 -1.32 -20.68 5.51
N THR A 14 -2.53 -21.26 5.52
CA THR A 14 -3.09 -21.98 6.67
C THR A 14 -3.95 -23.18 6.26
N GLN A 15 -4.06 -24.18 7.14
CA GLN A 15 -5.04 -25.27 7.01
C GLN A 15 -6.42 -24.90 7.58
N GLU A 16 -6.51 -23.80 8.31
CA GLU A 16 -7.73 -23.28 8.93
C GLU A 16 -8.03 -21.90 8.34
N PRO A 17 -8.36 -21.81 7.03
CA PRO A 17 -8.62 -20.54 6.37
C PRO A 17 -9.81 -19.85 7.03
N GLN A 18 -9.61 -18.59 7.44
CA GLN A 18 -10.68 -17.78 8.01
C GLN A 18 -11.58 -17.23 6.89
N ILE A 19 -10.99 -16.93 5.73
CA ILE A 19 -11.71 -16.49 4.54
C ILE A 19 -11.39 -17.44 3.37
N GLN A 20 -12.25 -18.46 3.18
CA GLN A 20 -12.00 -19.52 2.19
C GLN A 20 -11.87 -19.01 0.75
N GLN A 21 -12.63 -17.98 0.40
CA GLN A 21 -12.65 -17.40 -0.95
C GLN A 21 -11.36 -16.66 -1.31
N ASP A 22 -10.56 -16.23 -0.32
CA ASP A 22 -9.33 -15.45 -0.53
C ASP A 22 -8.11 -16.33 -0.79
N GLY A 23 -8.26 -17.66 -0.69
CA GLY A 23 -7.17 -18.60 -0.99
C GLY A 23 -6.06 -18.65 0.07
N GLU A 24 -6.37 -18.35 1.32
CA GLU A 24 -5.43 -18.45 2.44
C GLU A 24 -4.84 -19.87 2.61
N GLY A 25 -5.59 -20.88 2.19
CA GLY A 25 -5.17 -22.29 2.20
C GLY A 25 -5.00 -22.89 0.81
N PRO A 26 -4.50 -24.14 0.72
CA PRO A 26 -3.96 -24.92 1.83
C PRO A 26 -2.58 -24.41 2.27
N ALA A 27 -2.19 -24.76 3.49
CA ALA A 27 -0.84 -24.54 3.97
C ALA A 27 0.17 -25.28 3.07
N ARG A 28 1.23 -24.58 2.65
CA ARG A 28 2.24 -25.12 1.72
C ARG A 28 3.65 -24.72 2.12
N ARG A 29 4.62 -25.61 1.92
CA ARG A 29 6.04 -25.32 2.19
C ARG A 29 6.64 -24.49 1.06
N VAL A 30 7.24 -23.36 1.40
CA VAL A 30 7.90 -22.46 0.45
C VAL A 30 9.35 -22.25 0.87
N HIS A 31 10.26 -22.33 -0.12
CA HIS A 31 11.69 -22.11 0.05
C HIS A 31 12.06 -20.73 -0.49
N LEU A 32 12.75 -19.91 0.32
CA LEU A 32 13.20 -18.57 -0.07
C LEU A 32 14.70 -18.43 0.17
N GLY A 33 15.38 -17.75 -0.76
CA GLY A 33 16.72 -17.23 -0.53
C GLY A 33 16.69 -16.04 0.44
N SER A 34 17.85 -15.58 0.91
CA SER A 34 17.92 -14.38 1.73
C SER A 34 17.66 -13.14 0.89
N PHE A 35 16.93 -12.17 1.44
CA PHE A 35 16.60 -10.91 0.77
C PHE A 35 16.56 -9.78 1.79
N TYR A 36 16.55 -8.54 1.31
CA TYR A 36 16.31 -7.39 2.17
C TYR A 36 14.85 -6.96 2.07
N MET A 37 14.25 -6.61 3.20
CA MET A 37 12.90 -6.02 3.29
C MET A 37 12.97 -4.67 4.01
N ASP A 38 12.19 -3.68 3.58
CA ASP A 38 12.03 -2.45 4.35
C ASP A 38 11.35 -2.76 5.69
N GLN A 39 11.84 -2.17 6.78
CA GLN A 39 11.26 -2.32 8.12
C GLN A 39 9.94 -1.57 8.29
N TYR A 40 9.72 -0.56 7.47
CA TYR A 40 8.57 0.33 7.51
C TYR A 40 7.95 0.41 6.12
N GLU A 41 6.68 0.73 6.09
CA GLU A 41 6.01 1.17 4.86
C GLU A 41 6.72 2.41 4.30
N VAL A 42 6.58 2.64 3.00
CA VAL A 42 7.12 3.84 2.36
C VAL A 42 6.36 5.05 2.89
N SER A 43 7.07 5.99 3.51
CA SER A 43 6.44 7.17 4.10
C SER A 43 6.12 8.25 3.06
N ASN A 44 5.27 9.20 3.43
CA ASN A 44 5.04 10.43 2.65
C ASN A 44 6.34 11.19 2.37
N LEU A 45 7.28 11.22 3.31
CA LEU A 45 8.59 11.85 3.14
C LEU A 45 9.49 11.12 2.13
N ASP A 46 9.51 9.79 2.18
CA ASP A 46 10.26 8.98 1.22
C ASP A 46 9.70 9.18 -0.18
N PHE A 47 8.37 9.12 -0.33
CA PHE A 47 7.69 9.29 -1.60
C PHE A 47 7.82 10.72 -2.15
N GLU A 48 7.78 11.74 -1.28
CA GLU A 48 8.08 13.12 -1.68
C GLU A 48 9.50 13.27 -2.24
N SER A 49 10.48 12.59 -1.65
CA SER A 49 11.86 12.59 -2.15
C SER A 49 11.95 11.97 -3.56
N PHE A 50 11.21 10.88 -3.79
CA PHE A 50 11.06 10.26 -5.12
C PHE A 50 10.44 11.23 -6.13
N VAL A 51 9.31 11.85 -5.78
CA VAL A 51 8.61 12.79 -6.68
C VAL A 51 9.47 14.01 -6.97
N ASN A 52 10.13 14.60 -5.96
CA ASN A 52 11.02 15.75 -6.14
C ASN A 52 12.22 15.42 -7.04
N SER A 53 12.74 14.19 -6.97
CA SER A 53 13.87 13.75 -7.78
C SER A 53 13.51 13.45 -9.23
N THR A 54 12.25 13.09 -9.52
CA THR A 54 11.87 12.50 -10.81
C THR A 54 10.79 13.27 -11.55
N GLY A 55 10.06 14.15 -10.87
CA GLY A 55 8.85 14.77 -11.39
C GLY A 55 7.71 13.76 -11.60
N TYR A 56 7.72 12.63 -10.89
CA TYR A 56 6.73 11.58 -11.08
C TYR A 56 5.31 12.05 -10.73
N ILE A 57 4.35 11.65 -11.58
CA ILE A 57 2.92 11.91 -11.40
C ILE A 57 2.23 10.56 -11.23
N THR A 58 1.51 10.35 -10.12
CA THR A 58 0.88 9.08 -9.79
C THR A 58 -0.30 8.77 -10.71
N GLU A 59 -0.77 7.53 -10.71
CA GLU A 59 -1.97 7.17 -11.46
C GLU A 59 -3.21 7.91 -10.94
N ALA A 60 -3.36 8.07 -9.61
CA ALA A 60 -4.46 8.86 -9.04
C ALA A 60 -4.47 10.31 -9.54
N GLU A 61 -3.30 10.95 -9.62
CA GLU A 61 -3.17 12.31 -10.17
C GLU A 61 -3.52 12.38 -11.67
N LYS A 62 -3.20 11.33 -12.45
CA LYS A 62 -3.54 11.25 -13.88
C LYS A 62 -5.02 10.99 -14.12
N PHE A 63 -5.63 10.11 -13.32
CA PHE A 63 -7.07 9.83 -13.38
C PHE A 63 -7.89 11.02 -12.86
N GLY A 64 -7.35 11.76 -11.90
CA GLY A 64 -7.98 12.94 -11.29
C GLY A 64 -8.87 12.62 -10.10
N ASP A 65 -8.90 11.37 -9.64
CA ASP A 65 -9.61 10.92 -8.45
C ASP A 65 -8.94 9.70 -7.80
N SER A 66 -9.33 9.44 -6.56
CA SER A 66 -9.01 8.20 -5.83
C SER A 66 -10.09 7.91 -4.79
N PHE A 67 -10.12 6.68 -4.29
CA PHE A 67 -11.08 6.29 -3.27
C PHE A 67 -10.67 6.77 -1.89
N VAL A 68 -11.60 7.43 -1.18
CA VAL A 68 -11.44 7.87 0.21
C VAL A 68 -12.54 7.28 1.06
N PHE A 69 -12.20 6.91 2.29
CA PHE A 69 -13.15 6.40 3.26
C PHE A 69 -14.10 7.52 3.72
N GLU A 70 -15.41 7.29 3.64
CA GLU A 70 -16.45 8.28 3.92
C GLU A 70 -16.28 8.94 5.30
N GLY A 71 -15.87 8.19 6.32
CA GLY A 71 -15.69 8.72 7.68
C GLY A 71 -14.51 9.68 7.87
N MET A 72 -13.68 9.88 6.84
CA MET A 72 -12.56 10.82 6.84
C MET A 72 -12.82 12.08 6.02
N LEU A 73 -13.96 12.15 5.31
CA LEU A 73 -14.27 13.29 4.46
C LEU A 73 -14.79 14.48 5.26
N SER A 74 -14.44 15.67 4.78
CA SER A 74 -15.15 16.88 5.18
C SER A 74 -16.56 16.88 4.56
N GLU A 75 -17.52 17.51 5.24
CA GLU A 75 -18.88 17.67 4.72
C GLU A 75 -18.90 18.38 3.35
N ALA A 76 -17.96 19.30 3.13
CA ALA A 76 -17.81 20.02 1.86
C ALA A 76 -17.46 19.06 0.71
N VAL A 77 -16.46 18.19 0.90
CA VAL A 77 -16.07 17.20 -0.12
C VAL A 77 -17.19 16.19 -0.34
N LYS A 78 -17.86 15.77 0.74
CA LYS A 78 -18.92 14.76 0.67
C LYS A 78 -20.16 15.25 -0.09
N ALA A 79 -20.49 16.53 0.00
CA ALA A 79 -21.68 17.12 -0.64
C ALA A 79 -21.69 16.94 -2.17
N ASP A 80 -20.51 16.90 -2.81
CA ASP A 80 -20.37 16.80 -4.26
C ASP A 80 -20.28 15.36 -4.78
N ILE A 81 -20.46 14.36 -3.91
CA ILE A 81 -20.32 12.94 -4.26
C ILE A 81 -21.70 12.25 -4.24
N HIS A 82 -22.06 11.65 -5.37
CA HIS A 82 -23.36 10.99 -5.57
C HIS A 82 -23.22 9.50 -5.92
N GLN A 83 -22.01 8.97 -5.94
CA GLN A 83 -21.71 7.58 -6.32
C GLN A 83 -20.74 6.98 -5.31
N ALA A 84 -20.95 5.70 -4.99
CA ALA A 84 -20.12 4.92 -4.09
C ALA A 84 -19.88 3.53 -4.69
N VAL A 85 -18.85 2.83 -4.22
CA VAL A 85 -18.62 1.43 -4.63
C VAL A 85 -19.78 0.57 -4.10
N ALA A 86 -20.51 -0.11 -5.00
CA ALA A 86 -21.72 -0.85 -4.62
C ALA A 86 -21.45 -1.93 -3.55
N ALA A 87 -20.31 -2.60 -3.61
CA ALA A 87 -19.91 -3.64 -2.65
C ALA A 87 -19.34 -3.08 -1.33
N ALA A 88 -18.97 -1.79 -1.30
CA ALA A 88 -18.35 -1.13 -0.16
C ALA A 88 -18.74 0.36 -0.15
N PRO A 89 -19.98 0.70 0.25
CA PRO A 89 -20.55 2.04 0.09
C PRO A 89 -19.80 3.13 0.86
N TRP A 90 -18.96 2.75 1.82
CA TRP A 90 -18.07 3.63 2.56
C TRP A 90 -16.84 4.09 1.76
N TRP A 91 -16.64 3.63 0.53
CA TRP A 91 -15.60 4.11 -0.38
C TRP A 91 -16.18 5.02 -1.44
N LEU A 92 -15.73 6.27 -1.41
CA LEU A 92 -16.21 7.35 -2.28
C LEU A 92 -15.10 7.78 -3.26
N PRO A 93 -15.39 7.91 -4.57
CA PRO A 93 -14.42 8.40 -5.55
C PRO A 93 -14.30 9.92 -5.43
N VAL A 94 -13.25 10.39 -4.74
CA VAL A 94 -13.04 11.81 -4.47
C VAL A 94 -12.14 12.41 -5.54
N LYS A 95 -12.67 13.41 -6.26
CA LYS A 95 -11.87 14.18 -7.22
C LYS A 95 -10.76 14.93 -6.53
N GLY A 96 -9.56 14.85 -7.09
CA GLY A 96 -8.35 15.46 -6.53
C GLY A 96 -7.79 14.75 -5.30
N ALA A 97 -8.38 13.62 -4.86
CA ALA A 97 -7.73 12.79 -3.86
C ALA A 97 -6.50 12.10 -4.47
N SER A 98 -5.36 12.31 -3.83
CA SER A 98 -4.07 11.76 -4.25
C SER A 98 -3.13 11.67 -3.05
N TRP A 99 -1.90 11.22 -3.26
CA TRP A 99 -0.94 11.05 -2.16
C TRP A 99 -0.61 12.34 -1.40
N ARG A 100 -0.63 13.52 -2.04
CA ARG A 100 -0.47 14.83 -1.35
C ARG A 100 -1.75 15.34 -0.70
N HIS A 101 -2.89 14.85 -1.16
CA HIS A 101 -4.25 15.24 -0.75
C HIS A 101 -5.09 14.00 -0.39
N PRO A 102 -4.76 13.25 0.68
CA PRO A 102 -5.36 11.94 0.94
C PRO A 102 -6.86 11.93 1.20
N GLU A 103 -7.45 13.02 1.68
CA GLU A 103 -8.91 13.13 1.87
C GLU A 103 -9.59 13.99 0.79
N GLY A 104 -8.84 14.41 -0.23
CA GLY A 104 -9.32 15.32 -1.26
C GLY A 104 -8.71 16.73 -1.18
N PRO A 105 -9.19 17.67 -2.00
CA PRO A 105 -8.49 18.92 -2.31
C PRO A 105 -8.21 19.86 -1.13
N ASP A 106 -8.97 19.73 -0.04
CA ASP A 106 -8.85 20.52 1.19
C ASP A 106 -7.92 19.86 2.23
N SER A 107 -7.40 18.67 1.96
CA SER A 107 -6.48 17.93 2.84
C SER A 107 -5.00 18.16 2.49
N SER A 108 -4.09 17.78 3.38
CA SER A 108 -2.65 17.77 3.09
C SER A 108 -1.88 16.73 3.91
N ILE A 109 -0.62 16.46 3.54
CA ILE A 109 0.30 15.56 4.26
C ILE A 109 1.23 16.25 5.25
N SER A 110 1.17 17.58 5.39
CA SER A 110 2.18 18.37 6.11
C SER A 110 2.38 17.98 7.57
N SER A 111 1.33 17.48 8.25
CA SER A 111 1.38 17.00 9.63
C SER A 111 1.56 15.48 9.78
N ARG A 112 1.84 14.76 8.70
CA ARG A 112 1.90 13.28 8.65
C ARG A 112 2.94 12.77 7.65
N MET A 113 4.10 13.44 7.61
CA MET A 113 5.18 13.11 6.68
C MET A 113 5.81 11.73 6.93
N ASP A 114 5.66 11.19 8.13
CA ASP A 114 6.12 9.86 8.56
C ASP A 114 5.05 8.76 8.42
N HIS A 115 3.81 9.11 8.07
CA HIS A 115 2.77 8.13 7.75
C HIS A 115 3.04 7.45 6.41
N PRO A 116 2.51 6.23 6.19
CA PRO A 116 2.59 5.58 4.89
C PRO A 116 1.97 6.45 3.80
N VAL A 117 2.62 6.48 2.64
CA VAL A 117 2.06 7.12 1.45
C VAL A 117 0.81 6.38 0.98
N LEU A 118 -0.26 7.12 0.70
CA LEU A 118 -1.55 6.60 0.25
C LEU A 118 -1.84 6.95 -1.21
N HIS A 119 -2.92 6.41 -1.77
CA HIS A 119 -3.36 6.63 -3.16
C HIS A 119 -2.28 6.32 -4.21
N VAL A 120 -1.41 5.37 -3.90
CA VAL A 120 -0.41 4.84 -4.82
C VAL A 120 -0.93 3.54 -5.41
N SER A 121 -0.92 3.46 -6.73
CA SER A 121 -1.22 2.23 -7.44
C SER A 121 -0.07 1.23 -7.32
N TRP A 122 -0.30 0.00 -7.81
CA TRP A 122 0.79 -0.97 -7.99
C TRP A 122 1.90 -0.43 -8.90
N ASN A 123 1.55 0.30 -9.97
CA ASN A 123 2.52 0.89 -10.89
C ASN A 123 3.37 1.97 -10.21
N ASP A 124 2.74 2.80 -9.38
CA ASP A 124 3.42 3.85 -8.61
C ASP A 124 4.39 3.25 -7.60
N ALA A 125 3.98 2.18 -6.90
CA ALA A 125 4.83 1.47 -5.97
C ALA A 125 6.05 0.82 -6.67
N VAL A 126 5.84 0.21 -7.85
CA VAL A 126 6.93 -0.33 -8.66
C VAL A 126 7.89 0.76 -9.12
N ALA A 127 7.38 1.91 -9.56
CA ALA A 127 8.19 3.05 -9.97
C ALA A 127 9.05 3.57 -8.82
N PHE A 128 8.46 3.76 -7.63
CA PHE A 128 9.18 4.15 -6.42
C PHE A 128 10.27 3.14 -6.06
N CYS A 129 9.94 1.85 -5.97
CA CYS A 129 10.92 0.82 -5.61
C CYS A 129 12.09 0.80 -6.60
N ARG A 130 11.82 0.89 -7.90
CA ARG A 130 12.88 0.92 -8.93
C ARG A 130 13.80 2.14 -8.78
N TRP A 131 13.22 3.32 -8.55
CA TRP A 131 14.01 4.53 -8.29
C TRP A 131 14.91 4.37 -7.06
N ALA A 132 14.41 3.72 -6.00
CA ALA A 132 15.17 3.43 -4.79
C ALA A 132 16.19 2.28 -4.95
N GLY A 133 16.34 1.70 -6.15
CA GLY A 133 17.22 0.54 -6.39
C GLY A 133 16.70 -0.77 -5.79
N LYS A 134 15.38 -0.89 -5.61
CA LYS A 134 14.66 -2.00 -4.98
C LYS A 134 13.62 -2.60 -5.93
N ARG A 135 12.75 -3.47 -5.39
CA ARG A 135 11.55 -4.03 -6.03
C ARG A 135 10.47 -4.25 -4.98
N LEU A 136 9.22 -4.48 -5.41
CA LEU A 136 8.20 -5.04 -4.53
C LEU A 136 8.60 -6.46 -4.08
N PRO A 137 8.21 -6.87 -2.86
CA PRO A 137 8.32 -8.25 -2.45
C PRO A 137 7.33 -9.12 -3.23
N THR A 138 7.66 -10.39 -3.41
CA THR A 138 6.65 -11.41 -3.74
C THR A 138 5.75 -11.63 -2.53
N GLU A 139 4.55 -12.18 -2.75
CA GLU A 139 3.63 -12.54 -1.65
C GLU A 139 4.31 -13.47 -0.62
N ALA A 140 5.07 -14.47 -1.10
CA ALA A 140 5.80 -15.39 -0.24
C ALA A 140 6.87 -14.69 0.61
N GLU A 141 7.62 -13.76 0.04
CA GLU A 141 8.60 -12.95 0.79
C GLU A 141 7.93 -12.04 1.82
N TRP A 142 6.79 -11.45 1.46
CA TRP A 142 6.02 -10.60 2.35
C TRP A 142 5.47 -11.39 3.55
N GLU A 143 4.83 -12.53 3.31
CA GLU A 143 4.31 -13.37 4.40
C GLU A 143 5.44 -13.93 5.27
N TYR A 144 6.56 -14.36 4.65
CA TYR A 144 7.72 -14.84 5.40
C TYR A 144 8.32 -13.76 6.32
N GLY A 145 8.44 -12.53 5.82
CA GLY A 145 8.86 -11.38 6.62
C GLY A 145 7.88 -11.06 7.76
N CYS A 146 6.58 -11.08 7.45
CA CYS A 146 5.50 -10.81 8.42
C CYS A 146 5.51 -11.80 9.59
N ARG A 147 5.81 -13.08 9.33
CA ARG A 147 5.85 -14.15 10.34
C ARG A 147 6.99 -14.02 11.35
N GLY A 148 8.02 -13.21 11.07
CA GLY A 148 9.07 -12.91 12.04
C GLY A 148 9.84 -14.12 12.57
N GLY A 149 9.92 -15.21 11.80
CA GLY A 149 10.58 -16.46 12.22
C GLY A 149 9.76 -17.41 13.09
N LEU A 150 8.46 -17.12 13.30
CA LEU A 150 7.55 -18.04 13.98
C LEU A 150 6.90 -19.01 12.98
N GLU A 151 6.61 -20.23 13.45
CA GLU A 151 5.86 -21.23 12.69
C GLU A 151 4.38 -21.26 13.13
N ASN A 152 3.49 -21.55 12.18
CA ASN A 152 2.07 -21.81 12.43
C ASN A 152 1.84 -23.21 13.00
#